data_AF-A0A9W6QQ59-F1
#
_entry.id   AF-A0A9W6QQ59-F1
#
_cell.length_a   1.000
_cell.length_b   1.000
_cell.length_c   1.000
_cell.angle_alpha   90.00
_cell.angle_beta   90.00
_cell.angle_gamma   90.00
#
_symmetry.space_group_name_H-M   'P 1'
#
loop_
_entity.id
_entity.type
_entity.pdbx_description
1 polymer ?
#
loop_
_entity_poly.entity_id
_entity_poly.type
_entity_poly.pdbx_seq_one_letter_code
_entity_poly.pdbx_strand_id
1 'polypeptide(L)'
;MHELGKAYTALGLALMSTGDLDAAERTFIDACETLDRAGYRSGRARAELFRSALHARRGDKASAVAGVRWTVAELEAANVYPTLVLVARAALALLGWTDPEVSAAAVRARREVQPPDPARDLDHDAHRLIARVLDVDPEAYYREALTRTDAAAGFYNHNIRVESPTGAVNVRIAIAGADVMDLRLWPEPEVLRAIEPHVTSAPRLRWAATEPDYQVHDFIDGDLVDHVAPRGRPVPTSVIGAVVGLFGELERVPATALPRPDGWPEDDPAVFARRLSDVTRAVHTANAESFAQVYRDLGVPRDPLEAALAGWDTLRPRPFRLVHADVHRKNMIIRPDGAIAVIDWELALWGDPVYDAAGHLHKMGYLPDELDSFHSAWAAADPRAASAPWQEDLATYLGHERIKSVIVDAVRYAKLIAEGSRNPVQEQELVSSLVVKLRAARLVWGQSEPVEPDAVEAALRAWR
;
A
#
# COMPACT_ATOMS: atom_id res chain seq x y z
N MET A 1 -9.55 -41.84 -20.90
CA MET A 1 -8.30 -41.14 -20.55
C MET A 1 -8.55 -39.84 -19.79
N HIS A 2 -9.48 -38.96 -20.20
CA HIS A 2 -9.79 -37.72 -19.44
C HIS A 2 -10.17 -37.96 -17.98
N GLU A 3 -11.13 -38.84 -17.72
CA GLU A 3 -11.58 -39.12 -16.35
C GLU A 3 -10.49 -39.79 -15.49
N LEU A 4 -9.65 -40.63 -16.11
CA LEU A 4 -8.50 -41.23 -15.43
C LEU A 4 -7.48 -40.17 -14.98
N GLY A 5 -7.17 -39.21 -15.85
CA GLY A 5 -6.29 -38.08 -15.51
C GLY A 5 -6.83 -37.23 -14.36
N LYS A 6 -8.14 -36.91 -14.37
CA LYS A 6 -8.80 -36.19 -13.27
C LYS A 6 -8.75 -36.99 -11.96
N ALA A 7 -8.95 -38.30 -12.02
CA ALA A 7 -8.87 -39.18 -10.87
C ALA A 7 -7.46 -39.20 -10.27
N TYR A 8 -6.42 -39.23 -11.11
CA TYR A 8 -5.04 -39.09 -10.64
C TYR A 8 -4.80 -37.72 -10.00
N THR A 9 -5.28 -36.61 -10.57
CA THR A 9 -5.16 -35.29 -9.93
C THR A 9 -5.78 -35.28 -8.53
N ALA A 10 -6.97 -35.87 -8.37
CA ALA A 10 -7.65 -35.96 -7.08
C ALA A 10 -6.89 -36.87 -6.08
N LEU A 11 -6.35 -38.00 -6.54
CA LEU A 11 -5.53 -38.89 -5.73
C LEU A 11 -4.23 -38.20 -5.27
N GLY A 12 -3.55 -37.47 -6.16
CA GLY A 12 -2.35 -36.70 -5.83
C GLY A 12 -2.62 -35.65 -4.75
N LEU A 13 -3.75 -34.94 -4.84
CA LEU A 13 -4.20 -34.03 -3.79
C LEU A 13 -4.43 -34.73 -2.45
N ALA A 14 -5.12 -35.88 -2.46
CA ALA A 14 -5.38 -36.65 -1.24
C ALA A 14 -4.07 -37.12 -0.57
N LEU A 15 -3.14 -37.66 -1.36
CA LEU A 15 -1.81 -38.10 -0.89
C LEU A 15 -1.00 -36.94 -0.31
N MET A 16 -1.05 -35.77 -0.97
CA MET A 16 -0.39 -34.57 -0.48
C MET A 16 -0.98 -34.10 0.84
N SER A 17 -2.32 -34.13 0.99
CA SER A 17 -2.99 -33.80 2.26
C SER A 17 -2.66 -34.76 3.40
N THR A 18 -2.26 -36.01 3.11
CA THR A 18 -1.77 -36.96 4.11
C THR A 18 -0.25 -36.87 4.35
N GLY A 19 0.45 -35.97 3.66
CA GLY A 19 1.90 -35.77 3.79
C GLY A 19 2.77 -36.72 2.97
N ASP A 20 2.19 -37.60 2.14
CA ASP A 20 2.95 -38.49 1.26
C ASP A 20 3.33 -37.77 -0.05
N LEU A 21 4.31 -36.88 0.07
CA LEU A 21 4.73 -36.00 -1.02
C LEU A 21 5.36 -36.76 -2.19
N ASP A 22 6.00 -37.91 -1.95
CA ASP A 22 6.63 -38.72 -3.00
C ASP A 22 5.57 -39.48 -3.82
N ALA A 23 4.55 -40.05 -3.18
CA ALA A 23 3.45 -40.67 -3.89
C ALA A 23 2.58 -39.64 -4.62
N ALA A 24 2.36 -38.47 -4.01
CA ALA A 24 1.67 -37.37 -4.65
C ALA A 24 2.40 -36.93 -5.93
N GLU A 25 3.73 -36.79 -5.89
CA GLU A 25 4.54 -36.41 -7.06
C GLU A 25 4.36 -37.37 -8.23
N ARG A 26 4.55 -38.68 -7.98
CA ARG A 26 4.36 -39.72 -9.00
C ARG A 26 2.95 -39.65 -9.59
N THR A 27 1.94 -39.49 -8.72
CA THR A 27 0.54 -39.42 -9.14
C THR A 27 0.25 -38.16 -9.99
N PHE A 28 0.85 -37.01 -9.66
CA PHE A 28 0.71 -35.81 -10.48
C PHE A 28 1.40 -35.95 -11.83
N ILE A 29 2.56 -36.61 -11.91
CA ILE A 29 3.22 -36.93 -13.17
C ILE A 29 2.29 -37.81 -14.03
N ASP A 30 1.76 -38.89 -13.47
CA ASP A 30 0.81 -39.79 -14.15
C ASP A 30 -0.44 -39.04 -14.62
N ALA A 31 -0.96 -38.11 -13.81
CA ALA A 31 -2.08 -37.26 -14.18
C ALA A 31 -1.74 -36.41 -15.41
N CYS A 32 -0.60 -35.71 -15.36
CA CYS A 32 -0.13 -34.84 -16.44
C CYS A 32 0.03 -35.61 -17.76
N GLU A 33 0.77 -36.72 -17.75
CA GLU A 33 0.99 -37.54 -18.94
C GLU A 33 -0.30 -38.15 -19.50
N THR A 34 -1.23 -38.55 -18.61
CA THR A 34 -2.53 -39.09 -19.01
C THR A 34 -3.41 -38.03 -19.67
N LEU A 35 -3.38 -36.80 -19.16
CA LEU A 35 -4.15 -35.67 -19.70
C LEU A 35 -3.56 -35.14 -21.01
N ASP A 36 -2.24 -35.14 -21.15
CA ASP A 36 -1.53 -34.80 -22.38
C ASP A 36 -1.86 -35.79 -23.50
N ARG A 37 -1.75 -37.10 -23.22
CA ARG A 37 -2.15 -38.16 -24.18
C ARG A 37 -3.61 -38.07 -24.61
N ALA A 38 -4.45 -37.50 -23.76
CA ALA A 38 -5.86 -37.33 -24.03
C ALA A 38 -6.19 -35.98 -24.69
N GLY A 39 -5.21 -35.10 -24.91
CA GLY A 39 -5.41 -33.77 -25.48
C GLY A 39 -6.27 -32.83 -24.64
N TYR A 40 -6.41 -33.09 -23.33
CA TYR A 40 -7.30 -32.30 -22.46
C TYR A 40 -6.55 -31.18 -21.75
N ARG A 41 -6.31 -30.09 -22.49
CA ARG A 41 -5.49 -28.95 -22.08
C ARG A 41 -5.87 -28.35 -20.73
N SER A 42 -7.14 -28.02 -20.51
CA SER A 42 -7.56 -27.38 -19.25
C SER A 42 -7.50 -28.33 -18.05
N GLY A 43 -7.73 -29.63 -18.27
CA GLY A 43 -7.48 -30.65 -17.25
C GLY A 43 -6.00 -30.75 -16.91
N ARG A 44 -5.13 -30.76 -17.92
CA ARG A 44 -3.67 -30.78 -17.77
C ARG A 44 -3.15 -29.56 -17.00
N ALA A 45 -3.65 -28.36 -17.30
CA ALA A 45 -3.34 -27.13 -16.58
C ALA A 45 -3.71 -27.25 -15.09
N ARG A 46 -4.92 -27.77 -14.78
CA ARG A 46 -5.32 -28.02 -13.39
C ARG A 46 -4.40 -29.02 -12.68
N ALA A 47 -3.96 -30.08 -13.35
CA ALA A 47 -3.00 -31.02 -12.78
C ALA A 47 -1.64 -30.35 -12.50
N GLU A 48 -1.16 -29.51 -13.41
CA GLU A 48 0.09 -28.74 -13.23
C GLU A 48 0.01 -27.77 -12.06
N LEU A 49 -1.13 -27.11 -11.86
CA LEU A 49 -1.34 -26.20 -10.74
C LEU A 49 -1.05 -26.87 -9.40
N PHE A 50 -1.62 -28.06 -9.19
CA PHE A 50 -1.44 -28.80 -7.94
C PHE A 50 -0.08 -29.48 -7.84
N ARG A 51 0.53 -29.88 -8.97
CA ARG A 51 1.93 -30.28 -9.01
C ARG A 51 2.86 -29.13 -8.62
N SER A 52 2.57 -27.92 -9.07
CA SER A 52 3.34 -26.71 -8.73
C SER A 52 3.20 -26.38 -7.24
N ALA A 53 2.01 -26.57 -6.66
CA ALA A 53 1.81 -26.46 -5.22
C ALA A 53 2.62 -27.51 -4.44
N LEU A 54 2.79 -28.73 -4.97
CA LEU A 54 3.69 -29.73 -4.39
C LEU A 54 5.15 -29.29 -4.44
N HIS A 55 5.63 -28.76 -5.56
CA HIS A 55 6.97 -28.16 -5.67
C HIS A 55 7.14 -27.04 -4.64
N ALA A 56 6.10 -26.22 -4.46
CA ALA A 56 6.09 -25.13 -3.49
C ALA A 56 6.21 -25.64 -2.04
N ARG A 57 5.48 -26.70 -1.65
CA ARG A 57 5.63 -27.36 -0.34
C ARG A 57 7.02 -27.92 -0.10
N ARG A 58 7.72 -28.35 -1.14
CA ARG A 58 9.11 -28.82 -1.06
C ARG A 58 10.13 -27.67 -1.03
N GLY A 59 9.69 -26.42 -1.12
CA GLY A 59 10.57 -25.25 -1.21
C GLY A 59 11.22 -25.05 -2.58
N ASP A 60 10.81 -25.80 -3.61
CA ASP A 60 11.31 -25.62 -4.98
C ASP A 60 10.57 -24.47 -5.68
N LYS A 61 11.00 -23.25 -5.33
CA LYS A 61 10.45 -22.01 -5.88
C LYS A 61 10.51 -21.96 -7.40
N ALA A 62 11.62 -22.41 -8.00
CA ALA A 62 11.83 -22.29 -9.45
C ALA A 62 10.81 -23.15 -10.22
N SER A 63 10.64 -24.42 -9.83
CA SER A 63 9.67 -25.31 -10.47
C SER A 63 8.23 -24.87 -10.19
N ALA A 64 7.94 -24.42 -8.96
CA ALA A 64 6.60 -23.94 -8.60
C ALA A 64 6.18 -22.72 -9.43
N VAL A 65 7.04 -21.70 -9.54
CA VAL A 65 6.76 -20.49 -10.33
C VAL A 65 6.63 -20.84 -11.81
N ALA A 66 7.52 -21.68 -12.36
CA ALA A 66 7.46 -22.08 -13.76
C ALA A 66 6.17 -22.84 -14.10
N GLY A 67 5.77 -23.80 -13.26
CA GLY A 67 4.54 -24.57 -13.45
C GLY A 67 3.28 -23.74 -13.27
N VAL A 68 3.26 -22.79 -12.32
CA VAL A 68 2.17 -21.82 -12.16
C VAL A 68 2.06 -20.89 -13.37
N ARG A 69 3.17 -20.35 -13.87
CA ARG A 69 3.17 -19.50 -15.08
C ARG A 69 2.64 -20.27 -16.28
N TRP A 70 3.09 -21.51 -16.49
CA TRP A 70 2.59 -22.37 -17.56
C TRP A 70 1.10 -22.67 -17.42
N THR A 71 0.64 -22.98 -16.19
CA THR A 71 -0.78 -23.21 -15.88
C THR A 71 -1.62 -22.01 -16.31
N VAL A 72 -1.22 -20.80 -15.90
CA VAL A 72 -1.96 -19.57 -16.21
C VAL A 72 -2.02 -19.33 -17.71
N ALA A 73 -0.90 -19.48 -18.42
CA ALA A 73 -0.86 -19.32 -19.87
C ALA A 73 -1.81 -20.29 -20.59
N GLU A 74 -1.89 -21.56 -20.16
CA GLU A 74 -2.81 -22.53 -20.73
C GLU A 74 -4.29 -22.22 -20.43
N LEU A 75 -4.60 -21.75 -19.23
CA LEU A 75 -5.96 -21.37 -18.84
C LEU A 75 -6.45 -20.14 -19.62
N GLU A 76 -5.60 -19.11 -19.77
CA GLU A 76 -5.91 -17.93 -20.59
C GLU A 76 -6.05 -18.29 -22.07
N ALA A 77 -5.14 -19.11 -22.62
CA ALA A 77 -5.21 -19.56 -24.01
C ALA A 77 -6.47 -20.38 -24.32
N ALA A 78 -7.00 -21.10 -23.31
CA ALA A 78 -8.24 -21.85 -23.44
C ALA A 78 -9.50 -21.02 -23.09
N ASN A 79 -9.34 -19.79 -22.58
CA ASN A 79 -10.42 -18.92 -22.09
C ASN A 79 -11.35 -19.63 -21.09
N VAL A 80 -10.77 -20.33 -20.12
CA VAL A 80 -11.51 -21.10 -19.11
C VAL A 80 -10.95 -20.89 -17.71
N TYR A 81 -11.83 -21.05 -16.72
CA TYR A 81 -11.49 -21.06 -15.29
C TYR A 81 -10.69 -19.83 -14.80
N PRO A 82 -11.19 -18.59 -14.99
CA PRO A 82 -10.57 -17.40 -14.41
C PRO A 82 -10.37 -17.50 -12.89
N THR A 83 -11.23 -18.24 -12.17
CA THR A 83 -11.04 -18.52 -10.74
C THR A 83 -9.80 -19.37 -10.42
N LEU A 84 -9.36 -20.26 -11.32
CA LEU A 84 -8.13 -21.02 -11.14
C LEU A 84 -6.87 -20.15 -11.35
N VAL A 85 -6.97 -19.07 -12.12
CA VAL A 85 -5.89 -18.07 -12.23
C VAL A 85 -5.68 -17.36 -10.88
N LEU A 86 -6.78 -17.04 -10.17
CA LEU A 86 -6.69 -16.48 -8.81
C LEU A 86 -6.04 -17.48 -7.83
N VAL A 87 -6.40 -18.77 -7.91
CA VAL A 87 -5.79 -19.84 -7.11
C VAL A 87 -4.30 -19.98 -7.42
N ALA A 88 -3.91 -19.88 -8.69
CA ALA A 88 -2.52 -19.96 -9.14
C ALA A 88 -1.67 -18.81 -8.60
N ARG A 89 -2.19 -17.58 -8.64
CA ARG A 89 -1.56 -16.42 -7.98
C ARG A 89 -1.44 -16.65 -6.47
N ALA A 90 -2.53 -17.06 -5.81
CA ALA A 90 -2.54 -17.30 -4.36
C ALA A 90 -1.52 -18.36 -3.93
N ALA A 91 -1.25 -19.37 -4.77
CA ALA A 91 -0.24 -20.39 -4.51
C ALA A 91 1.17 -19.81 -4.36
N LEU A 92 1.48 -18.75 -5.10
CA LEU A 92 2.75 -18.02 -4.99
C LEU A 92 2.72 -17.03 -3.82
N ALA A 93 1.64 -16.25 -3.71
CA ALA A 93 1.51 -15.15 -2.76
C ALA A 93 1.65 -15.62 -1.29
N LEU A 94 1.05 -16.75 -0.91
CA LEU A 94 1.13 -17.28 0.46
C LEU A 94 2.57 -17.56 0.93
N LEU A 95 3.48 -17.82 -0.01
CA LEU A 95 4.89 -18.11 0.27
C LEU A 95 5.80 -16.90 0.03
N GLY A 96 5.21 -15.72 -0.23
CA GLY A 96 5.95 -14.50 -0.58
C GLY A 96 6.59 -14.54 -1.95
N TRP A 97 6.06 -15.35 -2.87
CA TRP A 97 6.54 -15.45 -4.23
C TRP A 97 5.61 -14.68 -5.16
N THR A 98 6.14 -14.21 -6.27
CA THR A 98 5.40 -13.42 -7.24
C THR A 98 5.93 -13.68 -8.64
N ASP A 99 5.08 -13.46 -9.63
CA ASP A 99 5.41 -13.49 -11.05
C ASP A 99 4.54 -12.44 -11.77
N PRO A 100 5.13 -11.43 -12.44
CA PRO A 100 4.36 -10.33 -13.02
C PRO A 100 3.31 -10.77 -14.05
N GLU A 101 3.56 -11.84 -14.82
CA GLU A 101 2.61 -12.34 -15.81
C GLU A 101 1.41 -13.00 -15.11
N VAL A 102 1.67 -13.80 -14.08
CA VAL A 102 0.64 -14.43 -13.25
C VAL A 102 -0.19 -13.38 -12.51
N SER A 103 0.46 -12.38 -11.91
CA SER A 103 -0.24 -11.30 -11.20
C SER A 103 -1.10 -10.46 -12.15
N ALA A 104 -0.60 -10.13 -13.35
CA ALA A 104 -1.38 -9.41 -14.36
C ALA A 104 -2.57 -10.23 -14.86
N ALA A 105 -2.40 -11.53 -15.07
CA ALA A 105 -3.49 -12.45 -15.43
C ALA A 105 -4.55 -12.52 -14.33
N ALA A 106 -4.15 -12.58 -13.06
CA ALA A 106 -5.09 -12.58 -11.94
C ALA A 106 -5.91 -11.29 -11.85
N VAL A 107 -5.29 -10.12 -12.08
CA VAL A 107 -6.01 -8.84 -12.14
C VAL A 107 -7.07 -8.83 -13.24
N ARG A 108 -6.77 -9.39 -14.43
CA ARG A 108 -7.75 -9.54 -15.52
C ARG A 108 -8.86 -10.52 -15.13
N ALA A 109 -8.49 -11.72 -14.68
CA ALA A 109 -9.40 -12.79 -14.32
C ALA A 109 -10.41 -12.36 -13.24
N ARG A 110 -9.97 -11.58 -12.24
CA ARG A 110 -10.83 -11.06 -11.16
C ARG A 110 -12.02 -10.24 -11.69
N ARG A 111 -11.84 -9.55 -12.81
CA ARG A 111 -12.87 -8.69 -13.44
C ARG A 111 -13.85 -9.49 -14.30
N GLU A 112 -13.44 -10.65 -14.79
CA GLU A 112 -14.28 -11.54 -15.59
C GLU A 112 -15.23 -12.38 -14.73
N VAL A 113 -14.93 -12.53 -13.43
CA VAL A 113 -15.75 -13.31 -12.50
C VAL A 113 -16.70 -12.43 -11.72
N GLN A 114 -17.99 -12.59 -11.99
CA GLN A 114 -19.03 -12.11 -11.10
C GLN A 114 -19.40 -13.23 -10.11
N PRO A 115 -19.07 -13.09 -8.81
CA PRO A 115 -19.46 -14.08 -7.83
C PRO A 115 -20.99 -14.12 -7.69
N PRO A 116 -21.60 -15.29 -7.41
CA PRO A 116 -23.05 -15.39 -7.17
C PRO A 116 -23.52 -14.49 -6.02
N ASP A 117 -22.65 -14.28 -5.03
CA ASP A 117 -22.82 -13.32 -3.95
C ASP A 117 -21.79 -12.19 -4.13
N PRO A 118 -22.24 -10.96 -4.44
CA PRO A 118 -21.37 -9.80 -4.59
C PRO A 118 -20.50 -9.47 -3.37
N ALA A 119 -20.89 -9.94 -2.17
CA ALA A 119 -20.13 -9.73 -0.94
C ALA A 119 -18.92 -10.69 -0.80
N ARG A 120 -18.79 -11.71 -1.66
CA ARG A 120 -17.66 -12.64 -1.59
C ARG A 120 -16.37 -12.02 -2.10
N ASP A 121 -15.34 -12.07 -1.27
CA ASP A 121 -13.96 -11.85 -1.70
C ASP A 121 -13.43 -13.13 -2.38
N LEU A 122 -13.46 -13.13 -3.72
CA LEU A 122 -12.94 -14.22 -4.54
C LEU A 122 -11.45 -14.49 -4.33
N ASP A 123 -10.66 -13.45 -4.05
CA ASP A 123 -9.24 -13.61 -3.76
C ASP A 123 -9.08 -14.35 -2.42
N HIS A 124 -9.82 -13.94 -1.39
CA HIS A 124 -9.80 -14.63 -0.09
C HIS A 124 -10.23 -16.10 -0.23
N ASP A 125 -11.27 -16.39 -1.00
CA ASP A 125 -11.71 -17.77 -1.30
C ASP A 125 -10.60 -18.59 -1.99
N ALA A 126 -9.89 -18.00 -2.96
CA ALA A 126 -8.77 -18.63 -3.66
C ALA A 126 -7.59 -18.92 -2.71
N HIS A 127 -7.25 -17.97 -1.84
CA HIS A 127 -6.21 -18.15 -0.82
C HIS A 127 -6.58 -19.26 0.17
N ARG A 128 -7.82 -19.28 0.69
CA ARG A 128 -8.31 -20.34 1.60
C ARG A 128 -8.24 -21.73 0.97
N LEU A 129 -8.58 -21.83 -0.31
CA LEU A 129 -8.52 -23.11 -1.02
C LEU A 129 -7.08 -23.63 -1.08
N ILE A 130 -6.13 -22.80 -1.50
CA ILE A 130 -4.76 -23.25 -1.73
C ILE A 130 -3.89 -23.27 -0.46
N ALA A 131 -4.23 -22.51 0.58
CA ALA A 131 -3.53 -22.57 1.87
C ALA A 131 -3.53 -23.98 2.47
N ARG A 132 -4.67 -24.69 2.41
CA ARG A 132 -4.77 -26.10 2.84
C ARG A 132 -3.94 -27.06 1.99
N VAL A 133 -3.81 -26.75 0.70
CA VAL A 133 -3.01 -27.55 -0.25
C VAL A 133 -1.52 -27.35 0.03
N LEU A 134 -1.11 -26.13 0.39
CA LEU A 134 0.26 -25.75 0.72
C LEU A 134 0.66 -26.02 2.18
N ASP A 135 -0.30 -26.39 3.03
CA ASP A 135 -0.08 -26.59 4.47
C ASP A 135 0.41 -25.29 5.16
N VAL A 136 -0.20 -24.17 4.79
CA VAL A 136 0.04 -22.84 5.36
C VAL A 136 -1.19 -22.43 6.18
N ASP A 137 -0.97 -21.96 7.42
CA ASP A 137 -2.02 -21.44 8.30
C ASP A 137 -1.79 -19.93 8.56
N PRO A 138 -2.36 -19.03 7.73
CA PRO A 138 -2.26 -17.58 7.95
C PRO A 138 -2.92 -17.10 9.23
N GLU A 139 -3.91 -17.84 9.78
CA GLU A 139 -4.57 -17.50 11.03
C GLU A 139 -3.67 -17.77 12.24
N ALA A 140 -2.72 -18.72 12.13
CA ALA A 140 -1.67 -18.91 13.14
C ALA A 140 -0.81 -17.66 13.29
N TYR A 141 -0.45 -17.00 12.19
CA TYR A 141 0.35 -15.76 12.25
C TYR A 141 -0.40 -14.63 12.96
N TYR A 142 -1.70 -14.50 12.70
CA TYR A 142 -2.55 -13.54 13.40
C TYR A 142 -2.63 -13.83 14.90
N ARG A 143 -2.88 -15.10 15.28
CA ARG A 143 -2.92 -15.50 16.70
C ARG A 143 -1.59 -15.24 17.40
N GLU A 144 -0.46 -15.50 16.75
CA GLU A 144 0.86 -15.18 17.28
C GLU A 144 1.03 -13.66 17.44
N ALA A 145 0.67 -12.87 16.42
CA ALA A 145 0.81 -11.42 16.45
C ALA A 145 0.04 -10.78 17.61
N LEU A 146 -1.15 -11.30 17.96
CA LEU A 146 -1.92 -10.84 19.12
C LEU A 146 -1.22 -11.04 20.47
N THR A 147 -0.24 -11.94 20.56
CA THR A 147 0.53 -12.16 21.79
C THR A 147 1.76 -11.25 21.92
N ARG A 148 2.08 -10.48 20.88
CA ARG A 148 3.27 -9.65 20.80
C ARG A 148 3.04 -8.28 21.43
N THR A 149 4.04 -7.77 22.13
CA THR A 149 4.02 -6.44 22.76
C THR A 149 4.95 -5.44 22.07
N ASP A 150 5.74 -5.90 21.10
CA ASP A 150 6.75 -5.15 20.36
C ASP A 150 6.21 -4.62 19.01
N ALA A 151 4.90 -4.42 18.91
CA ALA A 151 4.27 -3.90 17.70
C ALA A 151 4.76 -2.48 17.37
N ALA A 152 5.14 -2.26 16.11
CA ALA A 152 5.32 -0.91 15.58
C ALA A 152 3.94 -0.36 15.20
N ALA A 153 3.47 0.66 15.91
CA ALA A 153 2.17 1.28 15.63
C ALA A 153 2.30 2.47 14.68
N GLY A 154 1.54 2.42 13.57
CA GLY A 154 1.17 3.62 12.79
C GLY A 154 -0.07 4.30 13.36
N PHE A 155 -0.71 5.18 12.59
CA PHE A 155 -1.98 5.79 13.00
C PHE A 155 -3.19 4.88 12.78
N TYR A 156 -3.06 3.86 11.92
CA TYR A 156 -4.18 3.04 11.46
C TYR A 156 -4.00 1.56 11.69
N ASN A 157 -2.76 1.09 11.75
CA ASN A 157 -2.43 -0.33 11.85
C ASN A 157 -1.31 -0.58 12.87
N HIS A 158 -1.42 -1.66 13.62
CA HIS A 158 -0.29 -2.30 14.30
C HIS A 158 0.46 -3.17 13.28
N ASN A 159 1.79 -3.05 13.26
CA ASN A 159 2.68 -3.86 12.42
C ASN A 159 3.48 -4.79 13.32
N ILE A 160 3.35 -6.10 13.12
CA ILE A 160 3.96 -7.12 13.96
C ILE A 160 4.76 -8.08 13.09
N ARG A 161 6.05 -8.20 13.39
CA ARG A 161 6.90 -9.23 12.78
C ARG A 161 6.57 -10.60 13.39
N VAL A 162 6.25 -11.55 12.52
CA VAL A 162 6.02 -12.97 12.86
C VAL A 162 6.95 -13.84 12.02
N GLU A 163 7.55 -14.85 12.61
CA GLU A 163 8.39 -15.80 11.86
C GLU A 163 7.52 -16.83 11.15
N SER A 164 7.82 -17.12 9.87
CA SER A 164 7.14 -18.18 9.11
C SER A 164 8.15 -19.18 8.56
N PRO A 165 7.70 -20.39 8.13
CA PRO A 165 8.57 -21.35 7.46
C PRO A 165 9.27 -20.81 6.20
N THR A 166 8.74 -19.74 5.60
CA THR A 166 9.29 -19.10 4.39
C THR A 166 10.01 -17.77 4.67
N GLY A 167 10.32 -17.48 5.94
CA GLY A 167 10.91 -16.23 6.40
C GLY A 167 9.91 -15.34 7.14
N ALA A 168 10.38 -14.25 7.73
CA ALA A 168 9.54 -13.34 8.48
C ALA A 168 8.41 -12.73 7.60
N VAL A 169 7.27 -12.48 8.24
CA VAL A 169 6.12 -11.77 7.66
C VAL A 169 5.75 -10.59 8.55
N ASN A 170 5.15 -9.56 7.95
CA ASN A 170 4.54 -8.45 8.69
C ASN A 170 3.04 -8.69 8.79
N VAL A 171 2.54 -8.98 9.99
CA VAL A 171 1.11 -9.05 10.28
C VAL A 171 0.62 -7.64 10.63
N ARG A 172 -0.30 -7.14 9.81
CA ARG A 172 -0.90 -5.81 9.95
C ARG A 172 -2.31 -5.95 10.50
N ILE A 173 -2.57 -5.37 11.67
CA ILE A 173 -3.86 -5.46 12.36
C ILE A 173 -4.43 -4.04 12.48
N ALA A 174 -5.66 -3.84 12.02
CA ALA A 174 -6.31 -2.53 12.08
C ALA A 174 -6.49 -2.08 13.53
N ILE A 175 -6.22 -0.79 13.80
CA ILE A 175 -6.43 -0.17 15.10
C ILE A 175 -7.93 0.15 15.24
N ALA A 176 -8.59 -0.53 16.17
CA ALA A 176 -10.01 -0.32 16.43
C ALA A 176 -10.27 1.13 16.88
N GLY A 177 -11.17 1.83 16.17
CA GLY A 177 -11.56 3.21 16.48
C GLY A 177 -10.55 4.27 16.07
N ALA A 178 -9.58 3.96 15.20
CA ALA A 178 -8.66 4.96 14.66
C ALA A 178 -9.39 6.10 13.93
N ASP A 179 -8.99 7.35 14.20
CA ASP A 179 -9.57 8.52 13.56
C ASP A 179 -9.17 8.59 12.08
N VAL A 180 -10.13 8.37 11.18
CA VAL A 180 -9.91 8.53 9.74
C VAL A 180 -9.91 10.02 9.38
N MET A 181 -8.72 10.58 9.26
CA MET A 181 -8.48 12.00 8.93
C MET A 181 -7.93 12.24 7.53
N ASP A 182 -7.67 11.17 6.79
CA ASP A 182 -7.08 11.21 5.45
C ASP A 182 -8.05 10.63 4.42
N LEU A 183 -7.95 11.11 3.18
CA LEU A 183 -8.77 10.61 2.07
C LEU A 183 -8.34 9.18 1.72
N ARG A 184 -9.28 8.25 1.72
CA ARG A 184 -9.09 6.85 1.31
C ARG A 184 -10.01 6.53 0.16
N LEU A 185 -9.51 5.81 -0.83
CA LEU A 185 -10.28 5.43 -2.01
C LEU A 185 -10.58 3.94 -2.05
N TRP A 186 -9.55 3.11 -1.86
CA TRP A 186 -9.66 1.65 -1.95
C TRP A 186 -9.12 0.99 -0.67
N PRO A 187 -9.57 -0.24 -0.36
CA PRO A 187 -8.90 -1.07 0.62
C PRO A 187 -7.45 -1.37 0.20
N GLU A 188 -6.50 -1.30 1.14
CA GLU A 188 -5.09 -1.59 0.89
C GLU A 188 -4.84 -2.95 0.20
N PRO A 189 -5.53 -4.06 0.55
CA PRO A 189 -5.37 -5.33 -0.14
C PRO A 189 -5.66 -5.27 -1.65
N GLU A 190 -6.65 -4.48 -2.07
CA GLU A 190 -6.98 -4.32 -3.48
C GLU A 190 -5.88 -3.55 -4.22
N VAL A 191 -5.35 -2.50 -3.57
CA VAL A 191 -4.23 -1.71 -4.09
C VAL A 191 -3.01 -2.60 -4.30
N LEU A 192 -2.59 -3.34 -3.28
CA LEU A 192 -1.40 -4.19 -3.34
C LEU A 192 -1.53 -5.29 -4.41
N ARG A 193 -2.73 -5.87 -4.59
CA ARG A 193 -2.96 -6.87 -5.65
C ARG A 193 -2.82 -6.28 -7.05
N ALA A 194 -3.34 -5.08 -7.26
CA ALA A 194 -3.37 -4.40 -8.55
C ALA A 194 -2.01 -3.82 -8.96
N ILE A 195 -1.21 -3.32 -8.01
CA ILE A 195 0.12 -2.79 -8.31
C ILE A 195 1.18 -3.89 -8.46
N GLU A 196 0.93 -5.08 -7.93
CA GLU A 196 1.90 -6.18 -7.88
C GLU A 196 2.64 -6.42 -9.22
N PRO A 197 1.97 -6.43 -10.39
CA PRO A 197 2.63 -6.66 -11.68
C PRO A 197 3.56 -5.52 -12.13
N HIS A 198 3.41 -4.34 -11.54
CA HIS A 198 3.97 -3.08 -12.06
C HIS A 198 4.96 -2.42 -11.12
N VAL A 199 4.76 -2.57 -9.81
CA VAL A 199 5.51 -1.88 -8.77
C VAL A 199 6.38 -2.90 -8.04
N THR A 200 7.70 -2.70 -8.11
CA THR A 200 8.69 -3.63 -7.54
C THR A 200 9.07 -3.28 -6.11
N SER A 201 8.88 -2.02 -5.74
CA SER A 201 9.22 -1.46 -4.42
C SER A 201 8.14 -1.67 -3.36
N ALA A 202 6.94 -2.11 -3.72
CA ALA A 202 5.85 -2.35 -2.77
C ALA A 202 6.00 -3.69 -2.01
N PRO A 203 5.53 -3.78 -0.75
CA PRO A 203 5.40 -5.08 -0.08
C PRO A 203 4.40 -5.97 -0.84
N ARG A 204 4.63 -7.28 -0.82
CA ARG A 204 3.67 -8.23 -1.39
C ARG A 204 2.60 -8.57 -0.36
N LEU A 205 1.34 -8.58 -0.79
CA LEU A 205 0.22 -9.10 -0.02
C LEU A 205 0.22 -10.63 -0.08
N ARG A 206 0.38 -11.29 1.06
CA ARG A 206 0.31 -12.76 1.18
C ARG A 206 -1.08 -13.25 1.58
N TRP A 207 -1.78 -12.47 2.40
CA TRP A 207 -3.10 -12.78 2.92
C TRP A 207 -3.85 -11.52 3.33
N ALA A 208 -5.16 -11.53 3.21
CA ALA A 208 -6.05 -10.53 3.79
C ALA A 208 -7.34 -11.20 4.29
N ALA A 209 -7.85 -10.74 5.42
CA ALA A 209 -9.14 -11.11 5.98
C ALA A 209 -9.83 -9.87 6.54
N THR A 210 -11.17 -9.85 6.50
CA THR A 210 -11.99 -8.73 7.00
C THR A 210 -12.64 -9.03 8.34
N GLU A 211 -12.73 -10.30 8.74
CA GLU A 211 -13.34 -10.74 9.99
C GLU A 211 -12.51 -11.86 10.65
N PRO A 212 -11.62 -11.55 11.61
CA PRO A 212 -11.20 -10.19 12.01
C PRO A 212 -10.39 -9.49 10.91
N ASP A 213 -10.32 -8.15 10.96
CA ASP A 213 -9.61 -7.34 9.96
C ASP A 213 -8.09 -7.37 10.18
N TYR A 214 -7.38 -8.08 9.30
CA TYR A 214 -5.92 -8.12 9.28
C TYR A 214 -5.36 -8.51 7.91
N GLN A 215 -4.09 -8.19 7.71
CA GLN A 215 -3.34 -8.51 6.51
C GLN A 215 -2.01 -9.17 6.89
N VAL A 216 -1.48 -10.00 5.99
CA VAL A 216 -0.12 -10.53 6.08
C VAL A 216 0.64 -10.07 4.85
N HIS A 217 1.69 -9.29 5.08
CA HIS A 217 2.59 -8.78 4.04
C HIS A 217 3.95 -9.46 4.15
N ASP A 218 4.77 -9.33 3.10
CA ASP A 218 6.21 -9.53 3.23
C ASP A 218 6.77 -8.68 4.37
N PHE A 219 7.62 -9.28 5.21
CA PHE A 219 8.50 -8.50 6.08
C PHE A 219 9.67 -7.97 5.24
N ILE A 220 9.87 -6.66 5.24
CA ILE A 220 10.96 -6.03 4.53
C ILE A 220 12.12 -5.81 5.50
N ASP A 221 13.17 -6.62 5.37
CA ASP A 221 14.43 -6.38 6.08
C ASP A 221 15.11 -5.12 5.55
N GLY A 222 15.54 -4.24 6.46
CA GLY A 222 16.27 -3.02 6.12
C GLY A 222 16.11 -1.92 7.17
N ASP A 223 16.71 -0.76 6.87
CA ASP A 223 16.66 0.42 7.73
C ASP A 223 15.68 1.46 7.16
N LEU A 224 14.86 2.06 8.02
CA LEU A 224 14.03 3.19 7.62
C LEU A 224 14.92 4.36 7.17
N VAL A 225 14.53 5.01 6.06
CA VAL A 225 15.23 6.21 5.58
C VAL A 225 15.28 7.28 6.67
N ASP A 226 14.24 7.42 7.49
CA ASP A 226 14.21 8.37 8.61
C ASP A 226 15.23 8.06 9.72
N HIS A 227 15.61 6.79 9.91
CA HIS A 227 16.66 6.43 10.86
C HIS A 227 18.06 6.71 10.30
N VAL A 228 18.27 6.41 9.01
CA VAL A 228 19.56 6.62 8.32
C VAL A 228 19.83 8.11 8.07
N ALA A 229 18.79 8.81 7.62
CA ALA A 229 18.80 10.23 7.30
C ALA A 229 17.55 10.86 7.92
N PRO A 230 17.58 11.25 9.21
CA PRO A 230 16.49 11.98 9.85
C PRO A 230 16.34 13.38 9.26
N ARG A 231 15.22 14.05 9.55
CA ARG A 231 14.92 15.38 8.98
C ARG A 231 16.06 16.37 9.21
N GLY A 232 16.44 17.11 8.17
CA GLY A 232 17.57 18.04 8.20
C GLY A 232 18.94 17.39 7.94
N ARG A 233 19.02 16.06 7.77
CA ARG A 233 20.19 15.37 7.23
C ARG A 233 19.98 15.05 5.75
N PRO A 234 21.06 15.08 4.94
CA PRO A 234 20.99 14.63 3.56
C PRO A 234 20.56 13.17 3.47
N VAL A 235 19.69 12.84 2.51
CA VAL A 235 19.30 11.47 2.19
C VAL A 235 20.36 10.78 1.35
N PRO A 236 20.45 9.44 1.38
CA PRO A 236 21.26 8.69 0.43
C PRO A 236 20.90 9.04 -1.02
N THR A 237 21.91 9.09 -1.91
CA THR A 237 21.74 9.51 -3.31
C THR A 237 20.77 8.63 -4.10
N SER A 238 20.54 7.39 -3.67
CA SER A 238 19.57 6.47 -4.26
C SER A 238 18.11 6.82 -3.97
N VAL A 239 17.82 7.60 -2.91
CA VAL A 239 16.43 7.87 -2.48
C VAL A 239 15.63 8.60 -3.53
N ILE A 240 16.16 9.70 -4.07
CA ILE A 240 15.46 10.49 -5.09
C ILE A 240 15.19 9.64 -6.34
N GLY A 241 16.20 8.88 -6.79
CA GLY A 241 16.05 8.00 -7.94
C GLY A 241 15.00 6.92 -7.74
N ALA A 242 14.92 6.32 -6.55
CA ALA A 242 13.92 5.32 -6.23
C ALA A 242 12.49 5.88 -6.18
N VAL A 243 12.29 7.06 -5.60
CA VAL A 243 10.99 7.73 -5.56
C VAL A 243 10.51 8.08 -6.97
N VAL A 244 11.40 8.67 -7.78
CA VAL A 244 11.08 9.01 -9.17
C VAL A 244 10.80 7.74 -10.00
N GLY A 245 11.56 6.67 -9.76
CA GLY A 245 11.30 5.35 -10.35
C GLY A 245 9.93 4.79 -9.99
N LEU A 246 9.55 4.85 -8.71
CA LEU A 246 8.22 4.47 -8.23
C LEU A 246 7.12 5.28 -8.93
N PHE A 247 7.25 6.60 -9.02
CA PHE A 247 6.26 7.44 -9.72
C PHE A 247 6.09 7.05 -11.19
N GLY A 248 7.18 6.65 -11.86
CA GLY A 248 7.11 6.10 -13.21
C GLY A 248 6.49 4.69 -13.28
N GLU A 249 6.66 3.84 -12.26
CA GLU A 249 5.96 2.55 -12.16
C GLU A 249 4.44 2.74 -11.98
N LEU A 250 4.03 3.73 -11.18
CA LEU A 250 2.62 4.04 -10.92
C LEU A 250 1.86 4.48 -12.18
N GLU A 251 2.51 5.17 -13.13
CA GLU A 251 1.90 5.51 -14.43
C GLU A 251 1.50 4.26 -15.23
N ARG A 252 2.23 3.14 -15.04
CA ARG A 252 2.01 1.91 -15.81
C ARG A 252 0.83 1.08 -15.30
N VAL A 253 0.30 1.40 -14.12
CA VAL A 253 -0.86 0.70 -13.55
C VAL A 253 -2.10 1.18 -14.29
N PRO A 254 -2.81 0.29 -15.03
CA PRO A 254 -3.95 0.71 -15.83
C PRO A 254 -5.13 1.07 -14.91
N ALA A 255 -5.89 2.11 -15.27
CA ALA A 255 -7.10 2.53 -14.56
C ALA A 255 -8.11 1.40 -14.35
N THR A 256 -8.08 0.40 -15.21
CA THR A 256 -8.96 -0.76 -15.13
C THR A 256 -8.54 -1.81 -14.10
N ALA A 257 -7.30 -1.76 -13.58
CA ALA A 257 -6.84 -2.68 -12.53
C ALA A 257 -7.45 -2.37 -11.16
N LEU A 258 -7.72 -1.08 -10.91
CA LEU A 258 -8.40 -0.56 -9.72
C LEU A 258 -9.54 0.36 -10.18
N PRO A 259 -10.72 -0.18 -10.47
CA PRO A 259 -11.87 0.64 -10.82
C PRO A 259 -12.16 1.69 -9.75
N ARG A 260 -12.43 2.92 -10.19
CA ARG A 260 -12.81 4.01 -9.29
C ARG A 260 -14.24 3.77 -8.81
N PRO A 261 -14.55 4.01 -7.52
CA PRO A 261 -15.93 4.03 -7.04
C PRO A 261 -16.78 5.08 -7.76
N ASP A 262 -18.09 4.84 -7.80
CA ASP A 262 -19.04 5.80 -8.37
C ASP A 262 -18.94 7.17 -7.69
N GLY A 263 -18.95 8.23 -8.49
CA GLY A 263 -18.79 9.60 -7.99
C GLY A 263 -17.36 9.98 -7.59
N TRP A 264 -16.35 9.17 -7.92
CA TRP A 264 -14.98 9.67 -7.97
C TRP A 264 -14.83 10.71 -9.09
N PRO A 265 -14.13 11.84 -8.88
CA PRO A 265 -13.96 12.83 -9.92
C PRO A 265 -13.36 12.23 -11.19
N GLU A 266 -13.75 12.81 -12.32
CA GLU A 266 -12.99 12.68 -13.56
C GLU A 266 -11.57 13.24 -13.36
N ASP A 267 -10.75 13.19 -14.40
CA ASP A 267 -9.36 13.67 -14.36
C ASP A 267 -9.31 15.22 -14.39
N ASP A 268 -9.96 15.84 -13.41
CA ASP A 268 -10.06 17.28 -13.16
C ASP A 268 -9.35 17.62 -11.82
N PRO A 269 -8.15 18.23 -11.89
CA PRO A 269 -7.38 18.63 -10.71
C PRO A 269 -8.13 19.53 -9.73
N ALA A 270 -8.97 20.45 -10.20
CA ALA A 270 -9.66 21.40 -9.34
C ALA A 270 -10.74 20.68 -8.51
N VAL A 271 -11.50 19.78 -9.13
CA VAL A 271 -12.51 18.96 -8.42
C VAL A 271 -11.83 18.01 -7.43
N PHE A 272 -10.73 17.37 -7.84
CA PHE A 272 -9.93 16.52 -6.96
C PHE A 272 -9.38 17.28 -5.74
N ALA A 273 -8.79 18.45 -5.96
CA ALA A 273 -8.22 19.27 -4.90
C ALA A 273 -9.27 19.81 -3.92
N ARG A 274 -10.46 20.18 -4.40
CA ARG A 274 -11.60 20.52 -3.53
C ARG A 274 -12.00 19.34 -2.64
N ARG A 275 -11.99 18.10 -3.17
CA ARG A 275 -12.25 16.90 -2.36
C ARG A 275 -11.23 16.70 -1.24
N LEU A 276 -9.95 16.99 -1.50
CA LEU A 276 -8.91 16.98 -0.45
C LEU A 276 -9.19 18.02 0.64
N SER A 277 -9.62 19.22 0.22
CA SER A 277 -10.03 20.28 1.16
C SER A 277 -11.29 19.92 1.93
N ASP A 278 -12.26 19.23 1.34
CA ASP A 278 -13.49 18.79 2.01
C ASP A 278 -13.18 17.81 3.15
N VAL A 279 -12.26 16.86 2.93
CA VAL A 279 -11.79 15.94 3.99
C VAL A 279 -11.13 16.73 5.12
N THR A 280 -10.22 17.65 4.78
CA THR A 280 -9.52 18.48 5.78
C THR A 280 -10.50 19.37 6.54
N ARG A 281 -11.51 19.93 5.85
CA ARG A 281 -12.58 20.73 6.44
C ARG A 281 -13.44 19.90 7.38
N ALA A 282 -13.79 18.68 6.99
CA ALA A 282 -14.54 17.76 7.84
C ALA A 282 -13.80 17.45 9.15
N VAL A 283 -12.48 17.19 9.08
CA VAL A 283 -11.65 17.01 10.27
C VAL A 283 -11.65 18.26 11.14
N HIS A 284 -11.41 19.43 10.57
CA HIS A 284 -11.42 20.69 11.31
C HIS A 284 -12.78 20.95 11.98
N THR A 285 -13.89 20.79 11.25
CA THR A 285 -15.24 21.00 11.75
C THR A 285 -15.61 20.01 12.84
N ALA A 286 -15.30 18.72 12.67
CA ALA A 286 -15.57 17.69 13.68
C ALA A 286 -14.79 17.93 14.99
N ASN A 287 -13.63 18.58 14.92
CA ASN A 287 -12.78 18.89 16.07
C ASN A 287 -12.91 20.35 16.56
N ALA A 288 -13.73 21.18 15.90
CA ALA A 288 -13.74 22.63 16.12
C ALA A 288 -14.14 23.04 17.55
N GLU A 289 -14.98 22.25 18.23
CA GLU A 289 -15.37 22.51 19.62
C GLU A 289 -14.30 22.04 20.60
N SER A 290 -13.91 20.76 20.53
CA SER A 290 -12.94 20.15 21.44
C SER A 290 -11.53 20.76 21.33
N PHE A 291 -11.13 21.14 20.12
CA PHE A 291 -9.80 21.71 19.84
C PHE A 291 -9.83 23.23 19.64
N ALA A 292 -10.95 23.90 19.97
CA ALA A 292 -11.12 25.34 19.75
C ALA A 292 -9.99 26.17 20.37
N GLN A 293 -9.59 25.83 21.60
CA GLN A 293 -8.54 26.55 22.33
C GLN A 293 -7.16 26.27 21.74
N VAL A 294 -6.86 25.00 21.42
CA VAL A 294 -5.60 24.60 20.77
C VAL A 294 -5.41 25.36 19.46
N TYR A 295 -6.43 25.39 18.60
CA TYR A 295 -6.36 26.11 17.33
C TYR A 295 -6.16 27.62 17.51
N ARG A 296 -6.83 28.24 18.50
CA ARG A 296 -6.62 29.65 18.83
C ARG A 296 -5.20 29.93 19.28
N ASP A 297 -4.66 29.12 20.18
CA ASP A 297 -3.32 29.32 20.76
C ASP A 297 -2.20 29.09 19.73
N LEU A 298 -2.43 28.18 18.77
CA LEU A 298 -1.52 27.99 17.63
C LEU A 298 -1.63 29.12 16.58
N GLY A 299 -2.67 29.96 16.66
CA GLY A 299 -2.93 31.02 15.68
C GLY A 299 -3.53 30.53 14.37
N VAL A 300 -4.21 29.38 14.38
CA VAL A 300 -4.91 28.84 13.21
C VAL A 300 -6.07 29.80 12.86
N PRO A 301 -6.18 30.29 11.60
CA PRO A 301 -7.27 31.17 11.20
C PRO A 301 -8.65 30.52 11.36
N ARG A 302 -9.70 31.36 11.43
CA ARG A 302 -11.09 30.88 11.54
C ARG A 302 -11.53 30.04 10.33
N ASP A 303 -11.10 30.41 9.12
CA ASP A 303 -11.23 29.59 7.92
C ASP A 303 -9.83 29.24 7.38
N PRO A 304 -9.17 28.21 7.95
CA PRO A 304 -7.76 27.96 7.66
C PRO A 304 -7.50 27.52 6.21
N LEU A 305 -8.53 27.02 5.52
CA LEU A 305 -8.44 26.52 4.14
C LEU A 305 -8.71 27.58 3.07
N GLU A 306 -9.22 28.76 3.43
CA GLU A 306 -9.55 29.84 2.48
C GLU A 306 -8.37 30.17 1.54
N ALA A 307 -7.16 30.24 2.10
CA ALA A 307 -5.94 30.53 1.35
C ALA A 307 -5.59 29.44 0.30
N ALA A 308 -5.92 28.18 0.57
CA ALA A 308 -5.68 27.09 -0.38
C ALA A 308 -6.78 27.03 -1.46
N LEU A 309 -8.04 27.28 -1.09
CA LEU A 309 -9.18 27.19 -1.99
C LEU A 309 -9.07 28.12 -3.20
N ALA A 310 -8.48 29.30 -3.02
CA ALA A 310 -8.29 30.26 -4.11
C ALA A 310 -7.37 29.74 -5.23
N GLY A 311 -6.44 28.83 -4.91
CA GLY A 311 -5.52 28.27 -5.89
C GLY A 311 -6.07 27.07 -6.66
N TRP A 312 -7.16 26.45 -6.24
CA TRP A 312 -7.70 25.27 -6.93
C TRP A 312 -8.18 25.54 -8.35
N ASP A 313 -8.65 26.76 -8.61
CA ASP A 313 -9.06 27.18 -9.95
C ASP A 313 -7.89 27.48 -10.90
N THR A 314 -6.65 27.50 -10.40
CA THR A 314 -5.46 27.70 -11.24
C THR A 314 -4.85 26.41 -11.74
N LEU A 315 -5.26 25.26 -11.18
CA LEU A 315 -4.70 23.96 -11.50
C LEU A 315 -4.95 23.58 -12.97
N ARG A 316 -3.93 23.00 -13.61
CA ARG A 316 -3.96 22.67 -15.04
C ARG A 316 -4.32 21.21 -15.28
N PRO A 317 -5.25 20.91 -16.21
CA PRO A 317 -5.62 19.54 -16.54
C PRO A 317 -4.43 18.68 -16.96
N ARG A 318 -4.40 17.44 -16.47
CA ARG A 318 -3.46 16.39 -16.86
C ARG A 318 -4.06 15.01 -16.57
N PRO A 319 -3.61 13.95 -17.26
CA PRO A 319 -4.09 12.61 -16.97
C PRO A 319 -3.82 12.23 -15.51
N PHE A 320 -4.85 11.71 -14.84
CA PHE A 320 -4.68 11.15 -13.51
C PHE A 320 -4.08 9.74 -13.63
N ARG A 321 -3.50 9.29 -12.52
CA ARG A 321 -2.99 7.93 -12.37
C ARG A 321 -3.17 7.45 -10.94
N LEU A 322 -2.75 6.22 -10.68
CA LEU A 322 -2.54 5.77 -9.32
C LEU A 322 -1.48 6.65 -8.65
N VAL A 323 -1.79 7.19 -7.47
CA VAL A 323 -0.85 7.91 -6.61
C VAL A 323 -0.80 7.20 -5.25
N HIS A 324 0.37 7.21 -4.61
CA HIS A 324 0.53 6.62 -3.28
C HIS A 324 -0.01 7.56 -2.20
N ALA A 325 0.14 8.87 -2.38
CA ALA A 325 -0.28 9.95 -1.47
C ALA A 325 0.43 10.01 -0.10
N ASP A 326 1.42 9.14 0.14
CA ASP A 326 2.13 9.08 1.42
C ASP A 326 3.58 8.57 1.34
N VAL A 327 4.27 8.88 0.23
CA VAL A 327 5.70 8.52 0.10
C VAL A 327 6.55 9.48 0.95
N HIS A 328 7.16 8.99 2.02
CA HIS A 328 8.10 9.78 2.83
C HIS A 328 9.10 8.92 3.60
N ARG A 329 10.08 9.56 4.25
CA ARG A 329 11.22 8.92 4.92
C ARG A 329 10.87 7.85 5.97
N LYS A 330 9.66 7.88 6.55
CA LYS A 330 9.20 6.85 7.52
C LYS A 330 8.43 5.70 6.86
N ASN A 331 8.08 5.83 5.59
CA ASN A 331 7.43 4.83 4.75
C ASN A 331 8.38 4.28 3.67
N MET A 332 9.69 4.51 3.83
CA MET A 332 10.73 4.02 2.92
C MET A 332 11.77 3.22 3.71
N ILE A 333 12.03 1.99 3.27
CA ILE A 333 13.02 1.07 3.87
C ILE A 333 14.13 0.84 2.86
N ILE A 334 15.38 1.09 3.26
CA ILE A 334 16.58 0.75 2.51
C ILE A 334 16.92 -0.71 2.81
N ARG A 335 16.78 -1.56 1.80
CA ARG A 335 17.07 -3.00 1.88
C ARG A 335 18.58 -3.25 1.88
N PRO A 336 19.05 -4.43 2.33
CA PRO A 336 20.47 -4.77 2.32
C PRO A 336 21.15 -4.73 0.93
N ASP A 337 20.39 -4.93 -0.14
CA ASP A 337 20.85 -4.82 -1.53
C ASP A 337 20.89 -3.38 -2.06
N GLY A 338 20.51 -2.40 -1.23
CA GLY A 338 20.45 -0.98 -1.56
C GLY A 338 19.16 -0.54 -2.27
N ALA A 339 18.26 -1.48 -2.61
CA ALA A 339 16.95 -1.14 -3.15
C ALA A 339 16.08 -0.49 -2.06
N ILE A 340 15.14 0.36 -2.48
CA ILE A 340 14.22 1.02 -1.56
C ILE A 340 12.84 0.41 -1.73
N ALA A 341 12.29 -0.09 -0.64
CA ALA A 341 10.90 -0.48 -0.55
C ALA A 341 10.06 0.70 -0.04
N VAL A 342 8.85 0.86 -0.59
CA VAL A 342 7.87 1.85 -0.15
C VAL A 342 6.66 1.12 0.40
N ILE A 343 6.34 1.40 1.66
CA ILE A 343 5.29 0.73 2.44
C ILE A 343 4.10 1.67 2.67
N ASP A 344 3.03 1.12 3.24
CA ASP A 344 1.84 1.85 3.70
C ASP A 344 0.97 2.40 2.56
N TRP A 345 0.33 1.47 1.83
CA TRP A 345 -0.40 1.77 0.59
C TRP A 345 -1.88 2.10 0.82
N GLU A 346 -2.32 2.22 2.07
CA GLU A 346 -3.73 2.42 2.44
C GLU A 346 -4.31 3.79 2.04
N LEU A 347 -3.44 4.76 1.73
CA LEU A 347 -3.84 6.11 1.28
C LEU A 347 -3.79 6.29 -0.23
N ALA A 348 -3.55 5.21 -1.00
CA ALA A 348 -3.46 5.31 -2.45
C ALA A 348 -4.78 5.78 -3.07
N LEU A 349 -4.68 6.64 -4.09
CA LEU A 349 -5.82 7.27 -4.78
C LEU A 349 -5.66 7.18 -6.30
N TRP A 350 -6.76 7.35 -7.03
CA TRP A 350 -6.70 7.76 -8.43
C TRP A 350 -6.70 9.29 -8.48
N GLY A 351 -5.57 9.92 -8.80
CA GLY A 351 -5.43 11.36 -8.62
C GLY A 351 -4.38 12.02 -9.48
N ASP A 352 -4.26 13.32 -9.27
CA ASP A 352 -3.27 14.18 -9.90
C ASP A 352 -1.85 13.78 -9.45
N PRO A 353 -0.93 13.42 -10.36
CA PRO A 353 0.44 13.05 -9.98
C PRO A 353 1.22 14.19 -9.29
N VAL A 354 0.85 15.45 -9.50
CA VAL A 354 1.48 16.60 -8.82
C VAL A 354 1.15 16.61 -7.33
N TYR A 355 -0.02 16.11 -6.93
CA TYR A 355 -0.39 15.99 -5.52
C TYR A 355 0.52 15.00 -4.77
N ASP A 356 0.87 13.87 -5.40
CA ASP A 356 1.77 12.88 -4.79
C ASP A 356 3.17 13.47 -4.56
N ALA A 357 3.68 14.23 -5.54
CA ALA A 357 4.94 14.96 -5.41
C ALA A 357 4.87 16.04 -4.32
N ALA A 358 3.75 16.78 -4.21
CA ALA A 358 3.56 17.78 -3.16
C ALA A 358 3.60 17.16 -1.76
N GLY A 359 2.82 16.11 -1.54
CA GLY A 359 2.79 15.37 -0.28
C GLY A 359 4.17 14.81 0.08
N HIS A 360 4.86 14.23 -0.90
CA HIS A 360 6.22 13.73 -0.76
C HIS A 360 7.20 14.82 -0.31
N LEU A 361 7.28 15.94 -1.04
CA LEU A 361 8.20 17.03 -0.73
C LEU A 361 7.93 17.65 0.65
N HIS A 362 6.66 17.82 1.01
CA HIS A 362 6.26 18.32 2.32
C HIS A 362 6.70 17.42 3.47
N LYS A 363 6.53 16.10 3.31
CA LYS A 363 6.85 15.10 4.36
C LYS A 363 8.32 14.70 4.37
N MET A 364 9.02 14.82 3.24
CA MET A 364 10.46 14.62 3.18
C MET A 364 11.17 15.77 3.88
N GLY A 365 10.93 17.04 3.55
CA GLY A 365 11.75 18.12 4.08
C GLY A 365 13.21 18.00 3.59
N TYR A 366 13.35 17.83 2.27
CA TYR A 366 14.63 17.85 1.57
C TYR A 366 15.42 19.14 1.82
N LEU A 367 16.75 19.02 1.78
CA LEU A 367 17.66 20.16 1.72
C LEU A 367 17.54 20.85 0.34
N PRO A 368 17.98 22.12 0.20
CA PRO A 368 17.83 22.86 -1.06
C PRO A 368 18.37 22.12 -2.29
N ASP A 369 19.60 21.59 -2.23
CA ASP A 369 20.22 20.86 -3.34
C ASP A 369 19.46 19.56 -3.69
N GLU A 370 18.86 18.91 -2.70
CA GLU A 370 18.05 17.70 -2.87
C GLU A 370 16.70 18.01 -3.52
N LEU A 371 16.10 19.16 -3.16
CA LEU A 371 14.88 19.64 -3.79
C LEU A 371 15.10 19.94 -5.28
N ASP A 372 16.21 20.61 -5.61
CA ASP A 372 16.59 20.89 -7.00
C ASP A 372 16.87 19.59 -7.78
N SER A 373 17.55 18.64 -7.12
CA SER A 373 17.80 17.30 -7.68
C SER A 373 16.51 16.53 -7.93
N PHE A 374 15.56 16.57 -6.99
CA PHE A 374 14.25 15.93 -7.14
C PHE A 374 13.46 16.54 -8.29
N HIS A 375 13.34 17.88 -8.34
CA HIS A 375 12.63 18.56 -9.43
C HIS A 375 13.21 18.19 -10.80
N SER A 376 14.54 18.18 -10.92
CA SER A 376 15.22 17.83 -12.16
C SER A 376 14.98 16.36 -12.55
N ALA A 377 15.11 15.44 -11.59
CA ALA A 377 14.93 14.01 -11.82
C ALA A 377 13.48 13.66 -12.16
N TRP A 378 12.51 14.23 -11.44
CA TRP A 378 11.10 14.00 -11.70
C TRP A 378 10.67 14.55 -13.07
N ALA A 379 11.10 15.77 -13.42
CA ALA A 379 10.80 16.35 -14.72
C ALA A 379 11.35 15.54 -15.90
N ALA A 380 12.51 14.91 -15.72
CA ALA A 380 13.10 14.04 -16.74
C ALA A 380 12.38 12.69 -16.86
N ALA A 381 11.95 12.10 -15.74
CA ALA A 381 11.35 10.78 -15.72
C ALA A 381 9.87 10.76 -16.11
N ASP A 382 9.16 11.86 -15.88
CA ASP A 382 7.72 11.96 -16.12
C ASP A 382 7.35 13.28 -16.81
N PRO A 383 7.67 13.43 -18.12
CA PRO A 383 7.41 14.66 -18.85
C PRO A 383 5.91 15.00 -18.96
N ARG A 384 5.02 14.02 -18.76
CA ARG A 384 3.57 14.21 -18.83
C ARG A 384 3.04 14.85 -17.56
N ALA A 385 3.44 14.35 -16.39
CA ALA A 385 3.08 14.99 -15.12
C ALA A 385 3.84 16.30 -14.93
N ALA A 386 5.09 16.35 -15.35
CA ALA A 386 5.98 17.49 -15.24
C ALA A 386 5.96 18.41 -16.48
N SER A 387 4.83 18.46 -17.19
CA SER A 387 4.63 19.48 -18.23
C SER A 387 4.56 20.87 -17.58
N ALA A 388 5.32 21.86 -18.07
CA ALA A 388 5.17 23.25 -17.61
C ALA A 388 3.67 23.65 -17.75
N PRO A 389 2.98 24.16 -16.71
CA PRO A 389 3.47 24.83 -15.50
C PRO A 389 3.27 24.03 -14.17
N TRP A 390 3.65 22.76 -14.12
CA TRP A 390 3.47 21.91 -12.93
C TRP A 390 4.03 22.48 -11.62
N GLN A 391 5.03 23.36 -11.65
CA GLN A 391 5.60 23.97 -10.44
C GLN A 391 4.63 24.90 -9.71
N GLU A 392 3.77 25.62 -10.44
CA GLU A 392 2.74 26.49 -9.85
C GLU A 392 1.65 25.65 -9.17
N ASP A 393 1.22 24.57 -9.84
CA ASP A 393 0.28 23.60 -9.29
C ASP A 393 0.87 22.89 -8.07
N LEU A 394 2.15 22.51 -8.13
CA LEU A 394 2.89 21.93 -7.00
C LEU A 394 2.91 22.88 -5.81
N ALA A 395 3.19 24.17 -6.03
CA ALA A 395 3.17 25.17 -4.97
C ALA A 395 1.79 25.28 -4.31
N THR A 396 0.73 25.17 -5.12
CA THR A 396 -0.66 25.20 -4.65
C THR A 396 -0.99 23.99 -3.79
N TYR A 397 -0.69 22.77 -4.26
CA TYR A 397 -0.86 21.55 -3.45
C TYR A 397 0.00 21.57 -2.18
N LEU A 398 1.24 22.06 -2.24
CA LEU A 398 2.12 22.22 -1.07
C LEU A 398 1.53 23.18 -0.04
N GLY A 399 0.90 24.27 -0.48
CA GLY A 399 0.19 25.21 0.39
C GLY A 399 -0.91 24.53 1.19
N HIS A 400 -1.73 23.71 0.51
CA HIS A 400 -2.75 22.90 1.15
C HIS A 400 -2.18 21.88 2.13
N GLU A 401 -1.15 21.11 1.76
CA GLU A 401 -0.56 20.09 2.64
C GLU A 401 0.03 20.70 3.92
N ARG A 402 0.59 21.90 3.84
CA ARG A 402 1.08 22.65 5.01
C ARG A 402 -0.06 23.00 5.96
N ILE A 403 -1.19 23.49 5.44
CA ILE A 403 -2.39 23.82 6.22
C ILE A 403 -2.98 22.55 6.84
N LYS A 404 -3.24 21.53 6.01
CA LYS A 404 -3.80 20.23 6.42
C LYS A 404 -3.00 19.63 7.57
N SER A 405 -1.67 19.64 7.48
CA SER A 405 -0.81 19.04 8.50
C SER A 405 -0.95 19.74 9.84
N VAL A 406 -1.08 21.07 9.90
CA VAL A 406 -1.30 21.76 11.18
C VAL A 406 -2.65 21.36 11.78
N ILE A 407 -3.71 21.32 10.98
CA ILE A 407 -5.07 20.96 11.43
C ILE A 407 -5.09 19.54 12.00
N VAL A 408 -4.56 18.58 11.24
CA VAL A 408 -4.59 17.15 11.55
C VAL A 408 -3.62 16.82 12.69
N ASP A 409 -2.39 17.30 12.63
CA ASP A 409 -1.38 16.95 13.63
C ASP A 409 -1.58 17.67 14.95
N ALA A 410 -2.20 18.86 14.99
CA ALA A 410 -2.60 19.45 16.27
C ALA A 410 -3.54 18.51 17.04
N VAL A 411 -4.49 17.86 16.34
CA VAL A 411 -5.40 16.88 16.95
C VAL A 411 -4.64 15.62 17.37
N ARG A 412 -3.88 15.02 16.44
CA ARG A 412 -3.14 13.77 16.71
C ARG A 412 -2.13 13.95 17.85
N TYR A 413 -1.37 15.05 17.87
CA TYR A 413 -0.29 15.23 18.82
C TYR A 413 -0.81 15.59 20.21
N ALA A 414 -1.85 16.41 20.30
CA ALA A 414 -2.50 16.69 21.58
C ALA A 414 -3.09 15.42 22.20
N LYS A 415 -3.74 14.57 21.40
CA LYS A 415 -4.21 13.23 21.84
C LYS A 415 -3.09 12.36 22.39
N LEU A 416 -2.02 12.19 21.61
CA LEU A 416 -0.87 11.37 22.00
C LEU A 416 -0.19 11.87 23.28
N ILE A 417 -0.09 13.19 23.48
CA ILE A 417 0.46 13.79 24.69
C ILE A 417 -0.48 13.57 25.89
N ALA A 418 -1.80 13.75 25.71
CA ALA A 418 -2.78 13.56 26.77
C ALA A 418 -2.91 12.09 27.22
N GLU A 419 -2.74 11.13 26.31
CA GLU A 419 -2.72 9.69 26.60
C GLU A 419 -1.55 9.29 27.51
N GLY A 420 -0.45 10.05 27.52
CA GLY A 420 0.72 9.80 28.38
C GLY A 420 1.50 8.52 28.05
N SER A 421 1.30 7.95 26.87
CA SER A 421 1.96 6.71 26.41
C SER A 421 3.38 6.96 25.85
N ARG A 422 3.75 8.23 25.65
CA ARG A 422 5.02 8.66 25.07
C ARG A 422 6.01 9.10 26.14
N ASN A 423 7.31 8.87 25.90
CA ASN A 423 8.34 9.41 26.76
C ASN A 423 8.61 10.91 26.44
N PRO A 424 9.28 11.67 27.32
CA PRO A 424 9.50 13.10 27.12
C PRO A 424 10.23 13.47 25.82
N VAL A 425 11.14 12.62 25.34
CA VAL A 425 11.85 12.85 24.07
C VAL A 425 10.89 12.74 22.89
N GLN A 426 10.04 11.71 22.88
CA GLN A 426 9.01 11.52 21.86
C GLN A 426 7.98 12.65 21.85
N GLU A 427 7.55 13.14 23.02
CA GLU A 427 6.67 14.31 23.09
C GLU A 427 7.35 15.56 22.50
N GLN A 428 8.63 15.78 22.81
CA GLN A 428 9.40 16.90 22.27
C GLN A 428 9.55 16.82 20.75
N GLU A 429 9.66 15.63 20.18
CA GLU A 429 9.66 15.42 18.73
C GLU A 429 8.33 15.83 18.09
N LEU A 430 7.19 15.54 18.74
CA LEU A 430 5.86 15.98 18.27
C LEU A 430 5.75 17.51 18.26
N VAL A 431 6.16 18.16 19.36
CA VAL A 431 6.19 19.63 19.46
C VAL A 431 7.08 20.23 18.37
N SER A 432 8.30 19.72 18.23
CA SER A 432 9.26 20.22 17.24
C SER A 432 8.76 20.02 15.81
N SER A 433 8.10 18.89 15.53
CA SER A 433 7.43 18.61 14.26
C SER A 433 6.33 19.63 13.96
N LEU A 434 5.46 19.93 14.94
CA LEU A 434 4.37 20.89 14.76
C LEU A 434 4.89 22.33 14.61
N VAL A 435 5.95 22.72 15.31
CA VAL A 435 6.60 24.03 15.13
C VAL A 435 7.02 24.23 13.67
N VAL A 436 7.66 23.24 13.05
CA VAL A 436 8.09 23.30 11.64
C VAL A 436 6.88 23.41 10.71
N LYS A 437 5.84 22.60 10.94
CA LYS A 437 4.61 22.62 10.13
C LYS A 437 3.87 23.95 10.25
N LEU A 438 3.77 24.49 11.46
CA LEU A 438 3.12 25.77 11.73
C LEU A 438 3.88 26.92 11.06
N ARG A 439 5.22 26.96 11.12
CA ARG A 439 6.02 27.95 10.37
C ARG A 439 5.73 27.91 8.87
N ALA A 440 5.65 26.71 8.30
CA ALA A 440 5.34 26.55 6.88
C ALA A 440 3.91 26.99 6.52
N ALA A 441 2.92 26.69 7.38
CA ALA A 441 1.54 27.10 7.18
C ALA A 441 1.33 28.62 7.35
N ARG A 442 2.05 29.27 8.28
CA ARG A 442 2.00 30.72 8.48
C ARG A 442 2.37 31.51 7.22
N LEU A 443 3.34 31.01 6.44
CA LEU A 443 3.68 31.59 5.14
C LEU A 443 2.50 31.55 4.15
N VAL A 444 1.70 30.48 4.19
CA VAL A 444 0.50 30.34 3.35
C VAL A 444 -0.62 31.28 3.84
N TRP A 445 -0.74 31.47 5.15
CA TRP A 445 -1.71 32.39 5.75
C TRP A 445 -1.29 33.87 5.75
N GLY A 446 -0.08 34.19 5.25
CA GLY A 446 0.44 35.56 5.29
C GLY A 446 0.75 36.07 6.70
N GLN A 447 0.96 35.17 7.66
CA GLN A 447 1.31 35.47 9.05
C GLN A 447 2.84 35.57 9.20
N SER A 448 3.31 36.54 10.00
CA SER A 448 4.75 36.82 10.17
C SER A 448 5.24 36.64 11.61
N GLU A 449 4.33 36.34 12.53
CA GLU A 449 4.62 36.13 13.93
C GLU A 449 5.58 34.93 14.10
N PRO A 450 6.55 35.01 15.02
CA PRO A 450 7.44 33.89 15.32
C PRO A 450 6.65 32.73 15.95
N VAL A 451 7.09 31.51 15.65
CA VAL A 451 6.56 30.28 16.28
C VAL A 451 7.51 29.86 17.39
N GLU A 452 7.08 30.12 18.61
CA GLU A 452 7.80 29.76 19.84
C GLU A 452 7.47 28.31 20.25
N PRO A 453 8.49 27.43 20.43
CA PRO A 453 8.26 26.04 20.82
C PRO A 453 7.45 25.87 22.11
N ASP A 454 7.76 26.67 23.14
CA ASP A 454 7.08 26.60 24.44
C ASP A 454 5.57 26.94 24.32
N ALA A 455 5.22 27.86 23.42
CA ALA A 455 3.82 28.21 23.15
C ALA A 455 3.09 27.07 22.44
N VAL A 456 3.75 26.39 21.48
CA VAL A 456 3.19 25.24 20.79
C VAL A 456 2.99 24.07 21.77
N GLU A 457 3.96 23.81 22.63
CA GLU A 457 3.83 22.78 23.68
C GLU A 457 2.68 23.09 24.63
N ALA A 458 2.60 24.34 25.13
CA ALA A 458 1.53 24.78 26.01
C ALA A 458 0.15 24.62 25.36
N ALA A 459 0.02 24.99 24.07
CA ALA A 459 -1.22 24.82 23.31
C ALA A 459 -1.64 23.35 23.19
N LEU A 460 -0.70 22.44 22.88
CA LEU A 460 -1.00 21.00 22.78
C LEU A 460 -1.42 20.42 24.14
N ARG A 461 -0.73 20.80 25.22
CA ARG A 461 -1.02 20.31 26.58
C ARG A 461 -2.30 20.91 27.19
N ALA A 462 -2.82 21.99 26.62
CA ALA A 462 -4.07 22.61 27.06
C ALA A 462 -5.31 21.78 26.69
N TRP A 463 -5.19 20.87 25.73
CA TRP A 463 -6.25 19.95 25.37
C TRP A 463 -6.43 18.86 26.44
N ARG A 464 -7.66 18.72 26.96
CA ARG A 464 -8.04 17.72 27.95
C ARG A 464 -9.45 17.20 27.71
#